data_AF-A0A1A8I6C4-F1
#
_entry.id   AF-A0A1A8I6C4-F1
#
_cell.length_a   1.000
_cell.length_b   1.000
_cell.length_c   1.000
_cell.angle_alpha   90.00
_cell.angle_beta   90.00
_cell.angle_gamma   90.00
#
_symmetry.space_group_name_H-M   'P 1'
#
loop_
_entity.id
_entity.type
_entity.pdbx_description
1 polymer ?
#
loop_
_entity_poly.entity_id
_entity_poly.type
_entity_poly.pdbx_seq_one_letter_code
_entity_poly.pdbx_strand_id
1 'polypeptide(L)'
;GTDDPIMDNLYLKSLEGFITVVTTDGDMIFLSENIHKFMGLTQVELTGHSIFDFTHPCDHEEIRENLSLKTAGTNFRKKGKELITERDFFMRMKCTVTNRGRTVNLKSASWKVLHCTGHLKIYNGCTSRVLCGYKEPPLTCAVLMCEPI
;
A
#
# COMPACT_ATOMS: atom_id res chain seq x y z
N GLY A 1 -3.87 -11.42 -23.96
CA GLY A 1 -2.40 -11.52 -23.98
C GLY A 1 -1.86 -10.45 -24.89
N THR A 2 -1.63 -9.28 -24.30
CA THR A 2 -0.78 -8.16 -24.76
C THR A 2 -0.78 -7.18 -23.59
N ASP A 3 -0.09 -7.55 -22.51
CA ASP A 3 0.28 -6.58 -21.48
C ASP A 3 1.39 -5.73 -22.11
N ASP A 4 1.02 -4.62 -22.75
CA ASP A 4 1.99 -3.74 -23.40
C ASP A 4 2.69 -2.92 -22.31
N PRO A 5 4.00 -3.10 -22.08
CA PRO A 5 4.75 -2.34 -21.06
C PRO A 5 4.71 -0.83 -21.30
N ILE A 6 4.36 -0.41 -22.52
CA ILE A 6 4.11 0.98 -22.90
C ILE A 6 2.86 1.54 -22.19
N MET A 7 1.80 0.73 -22.08
CA MET A 7 0.52 1.12 -21.50
C MET A 7 0.63 1.25 -19.97
N ASP A 8 1.28 0.29 -19.30
CA ASP A 8 1.57 0.35 -17.87
C ASP A 8 2.38 1.60 -17.52
N ASN A 9 3.38 1.91 -18.34
CA ASN A 9 4.19 3.11 -18.16
C ASN A 9 3.37 4.40 -18.32
N LEU A 10 2.40 4.42 -19.26
CA LEU A 10 1.50 5.55 -19.46
C LEU A 10 0.56 5.72 -18.25
N TYR A 11 -0.02 4.64 -17.72
CA TYR A 11 -0.84 4.69 -16.52
C TYR A 11 -0.05 5.26 -15.33
N LEU A 12 1.15 4.74 -15.06
CA LEU A 12 2.00 5.22 -13.96
C LEU A 12 2.46 6.68 -14.11
N LYS A 13 2.54 7.19 -15.34
CA LYS A 13 2.83 8.60 -15.61
C LYS A 13 1.63 9.52 -15.40
N SER A 14 0.42 9.00 -15.64
CA SER A 14 -0.83 9.75 -15.49
C SER A 14 -1.36 9.76 -14.06
N LEU A 15 -0.94 8.80 -13.22
CA LEU A 15 -1.28 8.79 -11.80
C LEU A 15 -0.63 9.98 -11.07
N GLU A 16 -1.44 10.72 -10.32
CA GLU A 16 -0.98 11.78 -9.40
C GLU A 16 -0.47 11.21 -8.07
N GLY A 17 -0.23 9.89 -8.02
CA GLY A 17 0.25 9.16 -6.86
C GLY A 17 0.92 7.85 -7.24
N PHE A 18 1.06 6.95 -6.27
CA PHE A 18 1.64 5.62 -6.45
C PHE A 18 0.75 4.54 -5.85
N ILE A 19 0.89 3.31 -6.35
CA ILE A 19 0.16 2.15 -5.83
C ILE A 19 1.06 1.41 -4.83
N THR A 20 0.48 0.95 -3.73
CA THR A 20 1.14 0.07 -2.76
C THR A 20 0.23 -1.09 -2.38
N VAL A 21 0.83 -2.26 -2.14
CA VAL A 21 0.14 -3.42 -1.59
C VAL A 21 0.78 -3.80 -0.28
N VAL A 22 -0.02 -3.85 0.78
CA VAL A 22 0.44 -4.03 2.16
C VAL A 22 -0.32 -5.19 2.80
N THR A 23 0.39 -6.15 3.41
CA THR A 23 -0.25 -7.25 4.13
C THR A 23 -0.98 -6.76 5.38
N THR A 24 -1.82 -7.60 5.97
CA THR A 24 -2.44 -7.32 7.28
C THR A 24 -1.42 -7.13 8.41
N ASP A 25 -0.22 -7.70 8.25
CA ASP A 25 0.89 -7.59 9.21
C ASP A 25 1.73 -6.31 8.98
N GLY A 26 1.47 -5.59 7.88
CA GLY A 26 2.13 -4.34 7.54
C GLY A 26 3.28 -4.46 6.56
N ASP A 27 3.53 -5.63 5.98
CA ASP A 27 4.61 -5.81 5.00
C ASP A 27 4.23 -5.21 3.65
N MET A 28 5.09 -4.34 3.12
CA MET A 28 4.92 -3.79 1.77
C MET A 28 5.39 -4.81 0.74
N ILE A 29 4.46 -5.51 0.09
CA ILE A 29 4.77 -6.60 -0.85
C ILE A 29 4.83 -6.14 -2.31
N PHE A 30 4.32 -4.95 -2.61
CA PHE A 30 4.45 -4.31 -3.91
C PHE A 30 4.33 -2.79 -3.76
N LEU A 31 5.14 -2.04 -4.52
CA LEU A 31 4.95 -0.61 -4.74
C LEU A 31 5.13 -0.33 -6.24
N SER A 32 4.41 0.63 -6.82
CA SER A 32 4.64 1.01 -8.21
C SER A 32 5.98 1.74 -8.38
N GLU A 33 6.62 1.57 -9.54
CA GLU A 33 7.96 2.13 -9.81
C GLU A 33 8.00 3.66 -9.68
N ASN A 34 6.89 4.36 -9.92
CA ASN A 34 6.80 5.82 -9.87
C ASN A 34 6.88 6.43 -8.46
N ILE A 35 6.89 5.63 -7.38
CA ILE A 35 6.98 6.12 -5.99
C ILE A 35 8.18 7.04 -5.75
N HIS A 36 9.31 6.79 -6.41
CA HIS A 36 10.51 7.62 -6.28
C HIS A 36 10.27 9.09 -6.64
N LYS A 37 9.29 9.39 -7.51
CA LYS A 37 8.93 10.76 -7.87
C LYS A 37 8.26 11.51 -6.73
N PHE A 38 7.48 10.81 -5.91
CA PHE A 38 6.67 11.40 -4.84
C PHE A 38 7.38 11.37 -3.49
N MET A 39 8.04 10.25 -3.19
CA MET A 39 8.66 10.02 -1.88
C MET A 39 10.19 10.14 -1.91
N GLY A 40 10.83 9.99 -3.07
CA GLY A 40 12.30 9.98 -3.20
C GLY A 40 12.96 8.70 -2.70
N LEU A 41 12.15 7.68 -2.42
CA LEU A 41 12.55 6.33 -2.08
C LEU A 41 12.16 5.41 -3.24
N THR A 42 12.99 4.44 -3.54
CA THR A 42 12.75 3.48 -4.62
C THR A 42 11.88 2.31 -4.17
N GLN A 43 11.24 1.63 -5.11
CA GLN A 43 10.50 0.39 -4.86
C GLN A 43 11.37 -0.65 -4.12
N VAL A 44 12.64 -0.78 -4.53
CA VAL A 44 13.58 -1.76 -3.95
C VAL A 44 13.93 -1.45 -2.50
N GLU A 45 14.04 -0.17 -2.13
CA GLU A 45 14.30 0.25 -0.74
C GLU A 45 13.13 0.01 0.22
N LEU A 46 11.91 -0.15 -0.31
CA LEU A 46 10.68 -0.25 0.47
C LEU A 46 10.08 -1.65 0.49
N THR A 47 10.19 -2.39 -0.61
CA THR A 47 9.58 -3.72 -0.74
C THR A 47 10.18 -4.68 0.27
N GLY A 48 9.32 -5.45 0.95
CA GLY A 48 9.70 -6.41 1.98
C GLY A 48 9.91 -5.80 3.36
N HIS A 49 9.81 -4.47 3.51
CA HIS A 49 9.86 -3.82 4.81
C HIS A 49 8.45 -3.55 5.36
N SER A 50 8.40 -3.33 6.68
CA SER A 50 7.17 -2.93 7.35
C SER A 50 6.82 -1.48 7.01
N ILE A 51 5.56 -1.22 6.66
CA ILE A 51 5.04 0.15 6.47
C ILE A 51 5.25 1.03 7.71
N PHE A 52 5.30 0.42 8.89
CA PHE A 52 5.51 1.11 10.16
C PHE A 52 6.92 1.70 10.32
N ASP A 53 7.90 1.20 9.55
CA ASP A 53 9.27 1.76 9.52
C ASP A 53 9.34 3.10 8.78
N PHE A 54 8.38 3.33 7.88
CA PHE A 54 8.35 4.48 6.97
C PHE A 54 7.21 5.45 7.27
N THR A 55 6.30 5.12 8.19
CA THR A 55 5.16 5.96 8.55
C THR A 55 5.33 6.60 9.93
N HIS A 56 4.68 7.74 10.13
CA HIS A 56 4.78 8.49 11.39
C HIS A 56 4.15 7.69 12.54
N PRO A 57 4.81 7.53 13.70
CA PRO A 57 4.32 6.69 14.81
C PRO A 57 2.91 7.05 15.31
N CYS A 58 2.54 8.34 15.30
CA CYS A 58 1.18 8.75 15.68
C CYS A 58 0.07 8.26 14.74
N ASP A 59 0.41 7.81 13.52
CA ASP A 59 -0.56 7.35 12.53
C ASP A 59 -0.68 5.81 12.55
N HIS A 60 0.17 5.11 13.32
CA HIS A 60 0.26 3.65 13.29
C HIS A 60 -1.01 2.94 13.75
N GLU A 61 -1.77 3.51 14.68
CA GLU A 61 -3.04 2.93 15.13
C GLU A 61 -4.07 2.93 14.00
N GLU A 62 -4.29 4.08 13.36
CA GLU A 62 -5.20 4.23 12.21
C GLU A 62 -4.79 3.35 11.03
N ILE A 63 -3.49 3.23 10.75
CA ILE A 63 -2.97 2.32 9.71
C ILE A 63 -3.33 0.87 10.05
N ARG A 64 -3.13 0.41 11.29
CA ARG A 64 -3.49 -0.97 11.69
C ARG A 64 -4.99 -1.23 11.55
N GLU A 65 -5.83 -0.25 11.88
CA GLU A 65 -7.27 -0.37 11.70
C GLU A 65 -7.65 -0.50 10.22
N ASN A 66 -6.99 0.25 9.34
CA ASN A 66 -7.21 0.17 7.89
C ASN A 66 -6.66 -1.12 7.27
N LEU A 67 -5.60 -1.71 7.83
CA LEU A 67 -5.10 -3.02 7.39
C LEU A 67 -5.95 -4.19 7.94
N SER A 68 -6.78 -3.97 8.97
CA SER A 68 -7.58 -5.00 9.61
C SER A 68 -8.88 -5.31 8.86
N LEU A 69 -9.18 -6.61 8.70
CA LEU A 69 -10.47 -7.10 8.22
C LEU A 69 -11.62 -6.82 9.19
N LYS A 70 -11.34 -6.61 10.49
CA LYS A 70 -12.39 -6.38 11.50
C LYS A 70 -13.09 -5.03 11.30
N THR A 71 -12.35 -4.02 10.83
CA THR A 71 -12.85 -2.67 10.57
C THR A 71 -13.72 -2.59 9.31
N ALA A 72 -13.57 -3.52 8.36
CA ALA A 72 -14.52 -3.67 7.25
C ALA A 72 -15.97 -3.94 7.73
N GLY A 73 -16.12 -4.42 8.97
CA GLY A 73 -17.40 -4.65 9.60
C GLY A 73 -18.06 -3.41 10.20
N THR A 74 -17.36 -2.33 10.57
CA THR A 74 -17.98 -1.26 11.37
C THR A 74 -18.84 -0.27 10.57
N ASN A 75 -18.68 -0.22 9.23
CA ASN A 75 -19.47 0.64 8.33
C ASN A 75 -20.80 -0.01 7.87
N PHE A 76 -21.56 -0.64 8.79
CA PHE A 76 -22.81 -1.34 8.48
C PHE A 76 -23.93 -0.42 7.94
N ARG A 77 -23.89 -0.08 6.65
CA ARG A 77 -25.10 0.18 5.85
C ARG A 77 -25.52 -1.15 5.25
N LYS A 78 -26.51 -1.81 5.88
CA LYS A 78 -27.14 -3.03 5.36
C LYS A 78 -27.69 -2.81 3.94
N LYS A 79 -26.95 -3.26 2.93
CA LYS A 79 -27.49 -3.71 1.65
C LYS A 79 -26.62 -4.87 1.13
N GLY A 80 -27.10 -6.09 1.41
CA GLY A 80 -26.76 -7.33 0.71
C GLY A 80 -25.28 -7.77 0.66
N LYS A 81 -24.88 -8.74 1.51
CA LYS A 81 -23.79 -9.74 1.29
C LYS A 81 -22.48 -9.33 0.60
N GLU A 82 -22.14 -8.05 0.55
CA GLU A 82 -20.86 -7.55 0.02
C GLU A 82 -20.09 -6.93 1.20
N LEU A 83 -18.94 -7.52 1.53
CA LEU A 83 -18.07 -7.01 2.59
C LEU A 83 -17.49 -5.68 2.12
N ILE A 84 -17.75 -4.58 2.84
CA ILE A 84 -17.19 -3.26 2.52
C ILE A 84 -15.69 -3.30 2.84
N THR A 85 -14.88 -3.53 1.81
CA THR A 85 -13.42 -3.62 1.93
C THR A 85 -12.72 -2.31 1.62
N GLU A 86 -13.46 -1.27 1.23
CA GLU A 86 -12.93 0.06 0.89
C GLU A 86 -12.18 0.70 2.05
N ARG A 87 -11.12 1.43 1.72
CA ARG A 87 -10.25 2.15 2.65
C ARG A 87 -10.05 3.58 2.14
N ASP A 88 -10.11 4.52 3.06
CA ASP A 88 -9.95 5.95 2.82
C ASP A 88 -9.42 6.57 4.12
N PHE A 89 -8.14 6.94 4.12
CA PHE A 89 -7.47 7.49 5.29
C PHE A 89 -6.26 8.34 4.88
N PHE A 90 -5.74 9.09 5.84
CA PHE A 90 -4.50 9.85 5.65
C PHE A 90 -3.38 9.20 6.43
N MET A 91 -2.17 9.22 5.88
CA MET A 91 -0.97 8.83 6.64
C MET A 91 0.20 9.72 6.29
N ARG A 92 1.13 9.88 7.24
CA ARG A 92 2.41 10.54 6.98
C ARG A 92 3.49 9.51 6.72
N MET A 93 4.16 9.62 5.59
CA MET A 93 5.27 8.75 5.20
C MET A 93 6.58 9.54 5.05
N LYS A 94 7.72 8.91 5.34
CA LYS A 94 9.06 9.49 5.16
C LYS A 94 9.27 9.83 3.69
N CYS A 95 9.62 11.09 3.43
CA CYS A 95 9.93 11.61 2.12
C CYS A 95 11.32 12.24 2.10
N THR A 96 12.17 11.81 1.17
CA THR A 96 13.51 12.36 0.95
C THR A 96 13.52 13.49 -0.08
N VAL A 97 12.39 13.75 -0.77
CA VAL A 97 12.25 14.90 -1.68
C VAL A 97 11.87 16.14 -0.88
N THR A 98 12.77 17.12 -0.88
CA THR A 98 12.51 18.43 -0.28
C THR A 98 11.58 19.28 -1.16
N ASN A 99 10.98 20.32 -0.59
CA ASN A 99 10.16 21.30 -1.33
C ASN A 99 10.93 22.02 -2.46
N ARG A 100 12.26 21.96 -2.45
CA ARG A 100 13.15 22.49 -3.51
C ARG A 100 13.50 21.45 -4.57
N GLY A 101 12.89 20.26 -4.54
CA GLY A 101 13.16 19.16 -5.47
C GLY A 101 14.50 18.45 -5.26
N ARG A 102 15.19 18.70 -4.14
CA ARG A 102 16.46 18.02 -3.80
C ARG A 102 16.18 16.75 -3.01
N THR A 103 16.90 15.67 -3.32
CA THR A 103 16.88 14.43 -2.56
C THR A 103 17.86 14.52 -1.39
N VAL A 104 17.39 14.20 -0.18
CA VAL A 104 18.21 14.06 1.02
C VAL A 104 18.30 12.59 1.44
N ASN A 105 19.14 12.27 2.42
CA ASN A 105 19.18 10.92 2.98
C ASN A 105 17.95 10.65 3.87
N LEU A 106 17.69 9.37 4.17
CA LEU A 106 16.54 8.95 4.98
C LEU A 106 16.55 9.52 6.42
N LYS A 107 17.72 9.81 7.01
CA LYS A 107 17.81 10.43 8.35
C LYS A 107 17.35 11.89 8.35
N SER A 108 17.38 12.56 7.20
CA SER A 108 16.92 13.93 7.01
C SER A 108 15.57 14.00 6.30
N ALA A 109 14.90 12.86 6.10
CA ALA A 109 13.59 12.81 5.46
C ALA A 109 12.56 13.60 6.27
N SER A 110 11.66 14.29 5.55
CA SER A 110 10.48 14.92 6.13
C SER A 110 9.31 13.94 6.15
N TRP A 111 8.24 14.32 6.86
CA TRP A 111 6.96 13.61 6.80
C TRP A 111 6.09 14.25 5.72
N LYS A 112 5.71 13.48 4.71
CA LYS A 112 4.77 13.89 3.67
C LYS A 112 3.42 13.24 3.90
N VAL A 113 2.35 14.03 3.86
CA VAL A 113 0.98 13.54 4.02
C VAL A 113 0.56 12.88 2.70
N LEU A 114 -0.02 11.70 2.82
CA LEU A 114 -0.59 10.92 1.73
C LEU A 114 -2.07 10.68 2.01
N HIS A 115 -2.93 10.92 1.02
CA HIS A 115 -4.28 10.38 0.97
C HIS A 115 -4.23 8.98 0.40
N CYS A 116 -4.77 8.01 1.14
CA CYS A 116 -4.70 6.60 0.80
C CYS A 116 -6.11 6.07 0.59
N THR A 117 -6.41 5.70 -0.66
CA THR A 117 -7.69 5.12 -1.05
C THR A 117 -7.49 3.72 -1.62
N GLY A 118 -8.43 2.81 -1.41
CA GLY A 118 -8.30 1.46 -1.95
C GLY A 118 -9.18 0.43 -1.29
N HIS A 119 -8.74 -0.81 -1.23
CA HIS A 119 -9.53 -1.91 -0.64
C HIS A 119 -8.68 -3.05 -0.07
N LEU A 120 -9.22 -3.78 0.91
CA LEU A 120 -8.70 -5.09 1.33
C LEU A 120 -9.11 -6.19 0.36
N LYS A 121 -8.17 -7.05 -0.01
CA LYS A 121 -8.41 -8.20 -0.88
C LYS A 121 -7.85 -9.48 -0.25
N ILE A 122 -8.66 -10.53 -0.31
CA ILE A 122 -8.31 -11.87 0.18
C ILE A 122 -7.92 -12.72 -1.03
N TYR A 123 -6.71 -13.25 -1.01
CA TYR A 123 -6.15 -14.15 -2.01
C TYR A 123 -6.08 -15.55 -1.41
N ASN A 124 -6.92 -16.46 -1.90
CA ASN A 124 -6.83 -17.85 -1.54
C ASN A 124 -5.55 -18.44 -2.14
N GLY A 125 -4.74 -19.14 -1.34
CA GLY A 125 -3.47 -19.72 -1.77
C GLY A 125 -3.63 -20.63 -3.00
N CYS A 126 -2.59 -20.67 -3.84
CA CYS A 126 -2.55 -21.54 -5.01
C CYS A 126 -2.41 -23.01 -4.57
N THR A 127 -3.30 -23.89 -5.05
CA THR A 127 -3.27 -25.33 -4.74
C THR A 127 -2.06 -26.09 -5.34
N SER A 128 -1.17 -25.42 -6.08
CA SER A 128 -0.19 -26.09 -6.96
C SER A 128 1.20 -26.33 -6.38
N ARG A 129 1.51 -25.94 -5.13
CA ARG A 129 2.87 -26.12 -4.56
C ARG A 129 2.87 -26.72 -3.15
N VAL A 130 2.44 -27.97 -2.98
CA VAL A 130 2.64 -28.65 -1.69
C VAL A 130 2.96 -30.15 -1.85
N LEU A 131 4.20 -30.53 -1.51
CA LEU A 131 4.69 -31.91 -1.32
C LEU A 131 4.27 -32.51 0.04
N CYS A 132 3.64 -31.73 0.92
CA CYS A 132 3.32 -32.08 2.30
C CYS A 132 2.05 -31.37 2.77
N GLY A 133 0.85 -31.89 2.45
CA GLY A 133 -0.46 -31.74 3.15
C GLY A 133 -0.99 -30.42 3.77
N TYR A 134 -0.20 -29.34 3.90
CA TYR A 134 -0.57 -28.08 4.51
C TYR A 134 -1.29 -27.21 3.49
N LYS A 135 -2.53 -26.82 3.79
CA LYS A 135 -3.22 -25.76 3.06
C LYS A 135 -2.62 -24.42 3.50
N GLU A 136 -2.02 -23.68 2.57
CA GLU A 136 -1.54 -22.32 2.84
C GLU A 136 -2.72 -21.41 3.23
N PRO A 137 -2.62 -20.62 4.32
CA PRO A 137 -3.69 -19.72 4.72
C PRO A 137 -3.93 -18.66 3.63
N PRO A 138 -5.17 -18.16 3.46
CA PRO A 138 -5.45 -17.07 2.53
C PRO A 138 -4.65 -15.81 2.91
N LEU A 139 -3.95 -15.23 1.93
CA LEU A 139 -3.25 -13.95 2.10
C LEU A 139 -4.26 -12.81 2.04
N THR A 140 -4.26 -11.93 3.03
CA THR A 140 -5.05 -10.69 2.98
C THR A 140 -4.12 -9.49 2.87
N CYS A 141 -4.40 -8.59 1.93
CA CYS A 141 -3.63 -7.36 1.77
C CYS A 141 -4.50 -6.18 1.35
N ALA A 142 -4.10 -4.97 1.74
CA ALA A 142 -4.64 -3.73 1.24
C ALA A 142 -3.98 -3.38 -0.10
N VAL A 143 -4.79 -3.09 -1.13
CA VAL A 143 -4.34 -2.48 -2.38
C VAL A 143 -4.73 -1.01 -2.30
N LEU A 144 -3.74 -0.13 -2.22
CA LEU A 144 -3.94 1.31 -1.97
C LEU A 144 -3.32 2.15 -3.09
N MET A 145 -4.03 3.21 -3.48
CA MET A 145 -3.53 4.35 -4.22
C MET A 145 -3.21 5.46 -3.23
N CYS A 146 -1.96 5.93 -3.24
CA CYS A 146 -1.44 6.92 -2.32
C CYS A 146 -1.08 8.21 -3.07
N GLU A 147 -1.79 9.28 -2.77
CA GLU A 147 -1.65 10.59 -3.41
C GLU A 147 -1.06 11.61 -2.41
N PRO A 148 0.07 12.26 -2.72
CA PRO A 148 0.61 13.30 -1.85
C PRO A 148 -0.22 14.58 -1.86
N ILE A 149 -0.39 15.18 -0.68
CA ILE A 149 -1.10 16.46 -0.47
C ILE A 149 -0.12 17.58 -0.15
#